data_AF-A0A8J3A950-F1
#
_entry.id   AF-A0A8J3A950-F1
#
_cell.length_a   1.000
_cell.length_b   1.000
_cell.length_c   1.000
_cell.angle_alpha   90.00
_cell.angle_beta   90.00
_cell.angle_gamma   90.00
#
_symmetry.space_group_name_H-M   'P 1'
#
loop_
_entity.id
_entity.type
_entity.pdbx_description
1 polymer ?
#
loop_
_entity_poly.entity_id
_entity_poly.type
_entity_poly.pdbx_seq_one_letter_code
_entity_poly.pdbx_strand_id
1 'polypeptide(L)'
;MAIYGQGSSILEAPIKHLILSAIAVLASGTAAHAQQQTALQLWQPAEEYFDGGWVFTPSFSPDGQTAWVVHWADPLNLAEPQALYRLEREGGRWASPLKSDVAPNKLLDWPSVSPDGTTLFLSIAEWQVMNGQRIDDFDLYTIDLDDPVMTPRLITSSGVNTPKTPQNATRGYAANETGPRLLADGTLVFWTERDGATGGRDIFFAAPNAEGGWLPPEEYPHNTVKRDSHPWLPVDDSYMLFASNRPGGYGRDDLYYSQRLSDGGWSEPCNLGPEINSAHDDNAPGIDPLTGALLFSSDRPLGGVDFYRVYEALLEGEYCE
;
A
#
# COMPACT_ATOMS: atom_id res chain seq x y z
N MET A 1 61.73 -1.33 -8.96
CA MET A 1 61.23 -2.68 -9.24
C MET A 1 59.72 -2.61 -9.11
N ALA A 2 59.01 -2.73 -10.24
CA ALA A 2 57.56 -2.95 -10.32
C ALA A 2 57.20 -4.26 -9.57
N ILE A 3 55.95 -4.59 -9.21
CA ILE A 3 54.84 -4.95 -10.11
C ILE A 3 53.48 -4.63 -9.46
N TYR A 4 52.56 -4.17 -10.32
CA TYR A 4 51.11 -4.01 -10.17
C TYR A 4 50.36 -5.29 -9.78
N GLY A 5 49.19 -5.10 -9.16
CA GLY A 5 48.10 -6.08 -9.11
C GLY A 5 46.79 -5.39 -8.76
N GLN A 6 46.00 -5.05 -9.77
CA GLN A 6 44.70 -4.41 -9.64
C GLN A 6 43.65 -5.39 -9.09
N GLY A 7 42.86 -4.92 -8.13
CA GLY A 7 41.57 -5.49 -7.76
C GLY A 7 40.55 -4.34 -7.79
N SER A 8 39.64 -4.40 -8.75
CA SER A 8 38.58 -3.44 -9.04
C SER A 8 37.66 -3.20 -7.85
N SER A 9 37.69 -2.00 -7.28
CA SER A 9 36.60 -1.47 -6.44
C SER A 9 35.48 -1.00 -7.38
N ILE A 10 34.44 -1.82 -7.54
CA ILE A 10 33.21 -1.39 -8.19
C ILE A 10 32.39 -0.65 -7.11
N LEU A 11 32.51 0.67 -7.18
CA LEU A 11 31.57 1.72 -6.77
C LEU A 11 30.35 1.28 -5.95
N GLU A 12 30.38 1.58 -4.65
CA GLU A 12 29.18 1.94 -3.87
C GLU A 12 28.62 3.24 -4.47
N ALA A 13 27.48 3.15 -5.17
CA ALA A 13 26.68 4.31 -5.52
C ALA A 13 25.67 4.56 -4.40
N PRO A 14 25.58 5.77 -3.83
CA PRO A 14 24.52 6.09 -2.88
C PRO A 14 23.19 6.15 -3.64
N ILE A 15 22.21 5.38 -3.18
CA ILE A 15 20.80 5.50 -3.58
C ILE A 15 20.29 6.84 -3.03
N LYS A 16 20.59 7.90 -3.78
CA LYS A 16 19.96 9.22 -3.74
C LYS A 16 19.81 9.61 -5.20
N HIS A 17 18.58 9.92 -5.61
CA HIS A 17 18.10 10.22 -6.98
C HIS A 17 17.29 9.08 -7.63
N LEU A 18 16.04 8.93 -7.16
CA LEU A 18 14.90 8.58 -8.01
C LEU A 18 13.65 9.24 -7.42
N ILE A 19 13.61 10.57 -7.55
CA ILE A 19 12.48 11.51 -7.68
C ILE A 19 13.22 12.85 -7.92
N LEU A 20 12.82 13.60 -8.94
CA LEU A 20 13.53 14.74 -9.59
C LEU A 20 14.63 14.33 -10.59
N SER A 21 14.22 13.77 -11.72
CA SER A 21 14.95 13.91 -13.00
C SER A 21 13.96 14.16 -14.13
N ALA A 22 13.20 15.24 -14.02
CA ALA A 22 12.39 15.78 -15.11
C ALA A 22 12.26 17.31 -14.99
N ILE A 23 13.37 18.05 -14.85
CA ILE A 23 13.47 19.47 -15.25
C ILE A 23 14.95 19.73 -15.54
N ALA A 24 15.31 19.83 -16.83
CA ALA A 24 16.41 20.64 -17.35
C ALA A 24 16.55 20.47 -18.87
N VAL A 25 15.52 20.81 -19.65
CA VAL A 25 15.69 21.10 -21.09
C VAL A 25 14.78 22.26 -21.49
N LEU A 26 15.44 23.35 -21.89
CA LEU A 26 14.96 24.52 -22.67
C LEU A 26 14.23 25.66 -21.93
N ALA A 27 15.05 26.59 -21.44
CA ALA A 27 14.76 28.01 -21.65
C ALA A 27 14.99 28.36 -23.13
N SER A 28 14.11 29.22 -23.65
CA SER A 28 14.05 29.82 -25.00
C SER A 28 13.43 28.96 -26.12
N GLY A 29 12.14 29.18 -26.37
CA GLY A 29 11.49 28.71 -27.59
C GLY A 29 9.98 28.63 -27.45
N THR A 30 9.28 29.69 -27.84
CA THR A 30 7.83 29.71 -28.01
C THR A 30 7.36 28.61 -28.96
N ALA A 31 6.54 27.67 -28.47
CA ALA A 31 5.37 27.06 -29.15
C ALA A 31 5.01 25.71 -28.51
N ALA A 32 3.71 25.55 -28.17
CA ALA A 32 3.02 24.28 -27.97
C ALA A 32 3.64 23.28 -26.99
N HIS A 33 3.50 23.54 -25.68
CA HIS A 33 3.35 22.44 -24.73
C HIS A 33 1.87 22.10 -24.68
N ALA A 34 1.46 21.12 -25.49
CA ALA A 34 0.28 20.35 -25.10
C ALA A 34 0.66 19.69 -23.77
N GLN A 35 -0.02 20.06 -22.68
CA GLN A 35 -0.01 19.26 -21.46
C GLN A 35 -0.47 17.87 -21.88
N GLN A 36 0.48 16.95 -21.99
CA GLN A 36 0.17 15.56 -22.17
C GLN A 36 -0.35 15.12 -20.81
N GLN A 37 -1.68 15.23 -20.61
CA GLN A 37 -2.35 14.59 -19.48
C GLN A 37 -1.77 13.18 -19.39
N THR A 38 -1.15 12.84 -18.27
CA THR A 38 -0.78 11.49 -17.92
C THR A 38 -2.08 10.70 -17.90
N ALA A 39 -2.43 10.12 -19.06
CA ALA A 39 -3.66 9.37 -19.20
C ALA A 39 -3.58 8.20 -18.23
N LEU A 40 -4.47 8.20 -17.23
CA LEU A 40 -4.62 7.13 -16.27
C LEU A 40 -4.76 5.81 -17.02
N GLN A 41 -3.87 4.87 -16.75
CA GLN A 41 -3.88 3.55 -17.40
C GLN A 41 -4.22 2.48 -16.39
N LEU A 42 -4.82 1.38 -16.86
CA LEU A 42 -4.94 0.20 -16.03
C LEU A 42 -3.57 -0.41 -15.84
N TRP A 43 -3.28 -0.85 -14.61
CA TRP A 43 -2.07 -1.58 -14.34
C TRP A 43 -2.09 -2.91 -15.11
N GLN A 44 -1.13 -3.06 -16.00
CA GLN A 44 -1.17 -4.05 -17.07
C GLN A 44 -1.38 -5.51 -16.61
N PRO A 45 -0.79 -6.00 -15.51
CA PRO A 45 -1.04 -7.36 -15.01
C PRO A 45 -2.50 -7.62 -14.59
N ALA A 46 -3.19 -6.59 -14.06
CA ALA A 46 -4.60 -6.70 -13.70
C ALA A 46 -5.46 -6.98 -14.94
N GLU A 47 -5.08 -6.42 -16.09
CA GLU A 47 -5.78 -6.62 -17.37
C GLU A 47 -5.37 -7.92 -18.06
N GLU A 48 -4.08 -8.26 -18.08
CA GLU A 48 -3.60 -9.42 -18.85
C GLU A 48 -3.94 -10.75 -18.18
N TYR A 49 -3.87 -10.83 -16.85
CA TYR A 49 -3.84 -12.12 -16.14
C TYR A 49 -5.07 -12.43 -15.29
N PHE A 50 -5.87 -11.44 -14.95
CA PHE A 50 -7.03 -11.62 -14.09
C PHE A 50 -8.31 -11.33 -14.87
N ASP A 51 -9.04 -12.38 -15.24
CA ASP A 51 -10.32 -12.26 -15.96
C ASP A 51 -11.45 -11.90 -15.00
N GLY A 52 -11.70 -10.59 -14.86
CA GLY A 52 -12.69 -10.06 -13.94
C GLY A 52 -12.29 -10.14 -12.46
N GLY A 53 -13.26 -9.93 -11.57
CA GLY A 53 -13.00 -9.80 -10.14
C GLY A 53 -12.27 -8.51 -9.78
N TRP A 54 -11.77 -8.42 -8.54
CA TRP A 54 -11.00 -7.27 -8.06
C TRP A 54 -9.55 -7.65 -7.87
N VAL A 55 -8.66 -6.81 -8.40
CA VAL A 55 -7.23 -6.88 -8.14
C VAL A 55 -6.89 -5.69 -7.26
N PHE A 56 -6.36 -5.95 -6.08
CA PHE A 56 -5.96 -4.88 -5.16
C PHE A 56 -4.55 -4.38 -5.48
N THR A 57 -4.19 -3.19 -5.00
CA THR A 57 -2.87 -2.59 -5.26
C THR A 57 -1.74 -3.54 -4.83
N PRO A 58 -0.77 -3.84 -5.71
CA PRO A 58 0.30 -4.78 -5.40
C PRO A 58 1.30 -4.21 -4.38
N SER A 59 2.05 -5.11 -3.76
CA SER A 59 3.29 -4.79 -3.06
C SER A 59 4.48 -5.33 -3.83
N PHE A 60 5.59 -4.60 -3.82
CA PHE A 60 6.80 -4.96 -4.54
C PHE A 60 7.91 -5.39 -3.58
N SER A 61 8.80 -6.26 -4.06
CA SER A 61 10.11 -6.43 -3.45
C SER A 61 10.92 -5.12 -3.55
N PRO A 62 11.90 -4.88 -2.67
CA PRO A 62 12.71 -3.66 -2.71
C PRO A 62 13.42 -3.41 -4.05
N ASP A 63 13.76 -4.48 -4.79
CA ASP A 63 14.38 -4.40 -6.12
C ASP A 63 13.37 -4.26 -7.28
N GLY A 64 12.07 -4.27 -6.98
CA GLY A 64 10.98 -4.15 -7.94
C GLY A 64 10.80 -5.35 -8.89
N GLN A 65 11.53 -6.44 -8.68
CA GLN A 65 11.49 -7.62 -9.56
C GLN A 65 10.33 -8.56 -9.23
N THR A 66 9.87 -8.59 -7.99
CA THR A 66 8.77 -9.44 -7.57
C THR A 66 7.61 -8.57 -7.08
N ALA A 67 6.38 -8.96 -7.41
CA ALA A 67 5.16 -8.37 -6.89
C ALA A 67 4.28 -9.40 -6.22
N TRP A 68 3.60 -9.00 -5.14
CA TRP A 68 2.54 -9.74 -4.48
C TRP A 68 1.25 -8.98 -4.63
N VAL A 69 0.22 -9.68 -5.08
CA VAL A 69 -1.10 -9.10 -5.34
C VAL A 69 -2.18 -10.01 -4.81
N VAL A 70 -3.26 -9.42 -4.33
CA VAL A 70 -4.47 -10.15 -3.94
C VAL A 70 -5.51 -9.99 -5.04
N HIS A 71 -6.09 -11.11 -5.44
CA HIS A 71 -7.21 -11.16 -6.38
C HIS A 71 -8.42 -11.78 -5.72
N TRP A 72 -9.58 -11.14 -5.91
CA TRP A 72 -10.87 -11.66 -5.54
C TRP A 72 -11.70 -11.93 -6.79
N ALA A 73 -11.79 -13.20 -7.18
CA ALA A 73 -12.42 -13.60 -8.44
C ALA A 73 -13.91 -13.26 -8.52
N ASP A 74 -14.65 -13.41 -7.41
CA ASP A 74 -16.08 -13.08 -7.32
C ASP A 74 -16.41 -12.36 -6.01
N PRO A 75 -16.25 -11.01 -5.98
CA PRO A 75 -16.46 -10.21 -4.78
C PRO A 75 -17.93 -10.07 -4.38
N LEU A 76 -18.87 -10.47 -5.24
CA LEU A 76 -20.29 -10.53 -4.91
C LEU A 76 -20.66 -11.85 -4.22
N ASN A 77 -19.80 -12.86 -4.32
CA ASN A 77 -19.95 -14.14 -3.65
C ASN A 77 -18.94 -14.24 -2.50
N LEU A 78 -19.36 -13.84 -1.29
CA LEU A 78 -18.52 -13.91 -0.08
C LEU A 78 -18.05 -15.32 0.30
N ALA A 79 -18.57 -16.38 -0.36
CA ALA A 79 -18.06 -17.75 -0.18
C ALA A 79 -16.80 -18.03 -1.02
N GLU A 80 -16.53 -17.24 -2.07
CA GLU A 80 -15.29 -17.34 -2.86
C GLU A 80 -14.17 -16.60 -2.12
N PRO A 81 -13.08 -17.30 -1.76
CA PRO A 81 -12.00 -16.68 -1.02
C PRO A 81 -11.13 -15.78 -1.90
N GLN A 82 -10.51 -14.80 -1.26
CA GLN A 82 -9.41 -14.05 -1.84
C GLN A 82 -8.18 -14.95 -1.96
N ALA A 83 -7.30 -14.65 -2.92
CA ALA A 83 -6.08 -15.39 -3.10
C ALA A 83 -4.88 -14.47 -3.33
N LEU A 84 -3.76 -14.82 -2.70
CA LEU A 84 -2.48 -14.17 -2.91
C LEU A 84 -1.80 -14.76 -4.15
N TYR A 85 -1.27 -13.90 -4.99
CA TYR A 85 -0.49 -14.24 -6.17
C TYR A 85 0.88 -13.57 -6.11
N ARG A 86 1.89 -14.26 -6.61
CA ARG A 86 3.25 -13.75 -6.81
C ARG A 86 3.51 -13.61 -8.31
N LEU A 87 4.07 -12.48 -8.72
CA LEU A 87 4.49 -12.20 -10.09
C LEU A 87 5.98 -11.90 -10.11
N GLU A 88 6.65 -12.34 -11.17
CA GLU A 88 8.06 -12.01 -11.44
C GLU A 88 8.16 -11.11 -12.66
N ARG A 89 9.10 -10.17 -12.65
CA ARG A 89 9.39 -9.33 -13.80
C ARG A 89 10.46 -10.01 -14.67
N GLU A 90 10.10 -10.35 -15.90
CA GLU A 90 10.99 -10.96 -16.90
C GLU A 90 11.12 -10.04 -18.12
N GLY A 91 12.34 -9.58 -18.41
CA GLY A 91 12.58 -8.71 -19.58
C GLY A 91 11.81 -7.39 -19.54
N GLY A 92 11.54 -6.85 -18.33
CA GLY A 92 10.81 -5.59 -18.14
C GLY A 92 9.29 -5.73 -18.19
N ARG A 93 8.74 -6.95 -18.25
CA ARG A 93 7.29 -7.21 -18.20
C ARG A 93 6.99 -8.19 -17.08
N TRP A 94 5.79 -8.14 -16.53
CA TRP A 94 5.36 -9.14 -15.54
C TRP A 94 5.10 -10.47 -16.24
N ALA A 95 5.57 -11.56 -15.63
CA ALA A 95 5.26 -12.93 -16.03
C ALA A 95 3.91 -13.36 -15.45
N SER A 96 3.40 -14.50 -15.90
CA SER A 96 2.13 -15.04 -15.43
C SER A 96 2.12 -15.24 -13.90
N PRO A 97 1.07 -14.80 -13.19
CA PRO A 97 1.00 -14.90 -11.74
C PRO A 97 0.98 -16.35 -11.24
N LEU A 98 1.70 -16.60 -10.16
CA LEU A 98 1.71 -17.86 -9.42
C LEU A 98 0.81 -17.73 -8.19
N LYS A 99 -0.27 -18.50 -8.15
CA LYS A 99 -1.18 -18.55 -6.99
C LYS A 99 -0.48 -19.18 -5.79
N SER A 100 -0.60 -18.57 -4.62
CA SER A 100 -0.13 -19.10 -3.35
C SER A 100 -1.23 -19.91 -2.63
N ASP A 101 -0.82 -20.85 -1.78
CA ASP A 101 -1.70 -21.60 -0.87
C ASP A 101 -1.83 -20.93 0.52
N VAL A 102 -1.40 -19.67 0.65
CA VAL A 102 -1.54 -18.88 1.88
C VAL A 102 -3.02 -18.70 2.25
N ALA A 103 -3.36 -19.03 3.50
CA ALA A 103 -4.67 -18.82 4.10
C ALA A 103 -5.86 -19.29 3.22
N PRO A 104 -5.86 -20.57 2.79
CA PRO A 104 -6.87 -21.04 1.85
C PRO A 104 -8.25 -20.99 2.49
N ASN A 105 -9.24 -20.51 1.74
CA ASN A 105 -10.64 -20.33 2.19
C ASN A 105 -10.85 -19.22 3.22
N LYS A 106 -9.92 -18.26 3.34
CA LYS A 106 -10.07 -17.05 4.14
C LYS A 106 -10.12 -15.81 3.26
N LEU A 107 -10.60 -14.71 3.83
CA LEU A 107 -10.32 -13.39 3.27
C LEU A 107 -8.90 -13.02 3.71
N LEU A 108 -8.13 -12.46 2.79
CA LEU A 108 -6.77 -11.99 3.00
C LEU A 108 -6.52 -10.82 2.06
N ASP A 109 -5.87 -9.77 2.53
CA ASP A 109 -5.65 -8.58 1.74
C ASP A 109 -4.43 -7.78 2.24
N TRP A 110 -4.07 -6.75 1.48
CA TRP A 110 -3.00 -5.79 1.74
C TRP A 110 -1.63 -6.44 2.00
N PRO A 111 -1.07 -7.16 1.01
CA PRO A 111 0.32 -7.60 1.09
C PRO A 111 1.25 -6.40 1.23
N SER A 112 2.29 -6.55 2.05
CA SER A 112 3.41 -5.61 2.11
C SER A 112 4.72 -6.31 2.37
N VAL A 113 5.69 -6.12 1.48
CA VAL A 113 7.04 -6.61 1.69
C VAL A 113 7.80 -5.65 2.60
N SER A 114 8.62 -6.17 3.51
CA SER A 114 9.51 -5.39 4.37
C SER A 114 10.60 -4.68 3.55
N PRO A 115 11.17 -3.57 4.06
CA PRO A 115 12.25 -2.84 3.38
C PRO A 115 13.49 -3.69 3.03
N ASP A 116 13.78 -4.73 3.82
CA ASP A 116 14.88 -5.66 3.58
C ASP A 116 14.52 -6.82 2.64
N GLY A 117 13.26 -6.93 2.21
CA GLY A 117 12.77 -7.94 1.27
C GLY A 117 12.58 -9.34 1.88
N THR A 118 12.65 -9.50 3.20
CA THR A 118 12.65 -10.82 3.85
C THR A 118 11.29 -11.24 4.40
N THR A 119 10.42 -10.28 4.68
CA THR A 119 9.14 -10.52 5.38
C THR A 119 7.99 -9.96 4.57
N LEU A 120 6.94 -10.76 4.40
CA LEU A 120 5.66 -10.32 3.86
C LEU A 120 4.65 -10.12 4.99
N PHE A 121 4.15 -8.91 5.15
CA PHE A 121 3.02 -8.59 6.01
C PHE A 121 1.72 -8.74 5.24
N LEU A 122 0.67 -9.20 5.91
CA LEU A 122 -0.66 -9.41 5.35
C LEU A 122 -1.72 -9.13 6.41
N SER A 123 -2.94 -8.83 5.96
CA SER A 123 -4.12 -8.87 6.81
C SER A 123 -4.90 -10.13 6.46
N ILE A 124 -5.26 -10.95 7.45
CA ILE A 124 -6.00 -12.20 7.22
C ILE A 124 -7.21 -12.18 8.13
N ALA A 125 -8.37 -12.51 7.58
CA ALA A 125 -9.61 -12.58 8.34
C ALA A 125 -9.81 -13.96 8.96
N GLU A 126 -10.09 -13.97 10.26
CA GLU A 126 -10.80 -15.06 10.92
C GLU A 126 -12.27 -14.67 11.10
N TRP A 127 -13.21 -15.61 11.03
CA TRP A 127 -14.60 -15.27 11.36
C TRP A 127 -14.85 -15.49 12.85
N GLN A 128 -15.68 -14.63 13.44
CA GLN A 128 -16.20 -14.79 14.78
C GLN A 128 -17.70 -14.51 14.81
N VAL A 129 -18.37 -14.94 15.88
CA VAL A 129 -19.80 -14.65 16.10
C VAL A 129 -19.93 -13.61 17.20
N MET A 130 -20.46 -12.45 16.85
CA MET A 130 -20.77 -11.37 17.79
C MET A 130 -22.23 -10.97 17.64
N ASN A 131 -22.95 -10.88 18.77
CA ASN A 131 -24.39 -10.56 18.78
C ASN A 131 -25.25 -11.42 17.84
N GLY A 132 -24.87 -12.68 17.62
CA GLY A 132 -25.55 -13.60 16.71
C GLY A 132 -25.28 -13.38 15.21
N GLN A 133 -24.36 -12.46 14.87
CA GLN A 133 -23.91 -12.21 13.50
C GLN A 133 -22.49 -12.76 13.31
N ARG A 134 -22.23 -13.37 12.15
CA ARG A 134 -20.86 -13.65 11.72
C ARG A 134 -20.22 -12.34 11.30
N ILE A 135 -19.06 -12.03 11.86
CA ILE A 135 -18.21 -10.92 11.45
C ILE A 135 -16.85 -11.47 11.05
N ASP A 136 -16.21 -10.81 10.09
CA ASP A 136 -14.83 -11.08 9.73
C ASP A 136 -13.90 -10.24 10.63
N ASP A 137 -12.80 -10.83 11.05
CA ASP A 137 -11.83 -10.32 11.99
C ASP A 137 -10.47 -10.31 11.29
N PHE A 138 -10.18 -9.21 10.60
CA PHE A 138 -8.84 -9.01 10.05
C PHE A 138 -7.87 -8.69 11.16
N ASP A 139 -6.82 -9.51 11.24
CA ASP A 139 -5.63 -9.30 12.05
C ASP A 139 -4.39 -9.26 11.14
N LEU A 140 -3.31 -8.68 11.65
CA LEU A 140 -2.01 -8.59 10.98
C LEU A 140 -1.17 -9.84 11.21
N TYR A 141 -0.61 -10.33 10.12
CA TYR A 141 0.28 -11.49 10.07
C TYR A 141 1.59 -11.12 9.36
N THR A 142 2.64 -11.86 9.70
CA THR A 142 3.91 -11.90 8.98
C THR A 142 4.12 -13.27 8.35
N ILE A 143 4.74 -13.32 7.18
CA ILE A 143 5.24 -14.51 6.51
C ILE A 143 6.73 -14.28 6.24
N ASP A 144 7.55 -15.25 6.59
CA ASP A 144 8.96 -15.28 6.18
C ASP A 144 9.01 -15.67 4.70
N LEU A 145 9.59 -14.81 3.84
CA LEU A 145 9.63 -15.06 2.40
C LEU A 145 10.62 -16.19 2.02
N ASP A 146 11.53 -16.58 2.93
CA ASP A 146 12.36 -17.76 2.77
C ASP A 146 11.63 -19.05 3.17
N ASP A 147 10.45 -18.97 3.83
CA ASP A 147 9.62 -20.14 4.10
C ASP A 147 8.96 -20.63 2.80
N PRO A 148 9.34 -21.80 2.27
CA PRO A 148 8.77 -22.31 1.02
C PRO A 148 7.27 -22.65 1.14
N VAL A 149 6.75 -22.78 2.36
CA VAL A 149 5.33 -23.01 2.64
C VAL A 149 4.57 -21.70 2.81
N MET A 150 5.27 -20.57 2.98
CA MET A 150 4.68 -19.24 3.22
C MET A 150 3.74 -19.22 4.44
N THR A 151 4.18 -19.79 5.58
CA THR A 151 3.32 -19.97 6.75
C THR A 151 3.01 -18.62 7.44
N PRO A 152 1.72 -18.20 7.52
CA PRO A 152 1.36 -16.97 8.22
C PRO A 152 1.54 -17.09 9.73
N ARG A 153 2.14 -16.06 10.34
CA ARG A 153 2.35 -15.94 11.79
C ARG A 153 1.64 -14.70 12.30
N LEU A 154 0.71 -14.88 13.23
CA LEU A 154 -0.05 -13.79 13.84
C LEU A 154 0.89 -12.86 14.61
N ILE A 155 0.73 -11.55 14.44
CA ILE A 155 1.43 -10.56 15.27
C ILE A 155 0.76 -10.50 16.65
N THR A 156 1.49 -10.86 17.71
CA THR A 156 0.95 -10.97 19.08
C THR A 156 1.31 -9.79 19.98
N SER A 157 1.99 -8.78 19.42
CA SER A 157 2.39 -7.58 20.17
C SER A 157 1.17 -6.84 20.72
N SER A 158 1.28 -6.37 21.97
CA SER A 158 0.14 -5.80 22.69
C SER A 158 -0.41 -4.56 21.97
N GLY A 159 -1.71 -4.59 21.66
CA GLY A 159 -2.42 -3.47 21.05
C GLY A 159 -2.26 -3.35 19.54
N VAL A 160 -1.45 -4.20 18.90
CA VAL A 160 -1.41 -4.29 17.42
C VAL A 160 -2.70 -4.93 16.96
N ASN A 161 -2.87 -6.25 17.15
CA ASN A 161 -4.14 -6.93 16.90
C ASN A 161 -5.03 -6.85 18.14
N THR A 162 -6.17 -6.18 18.05
CA THR A 162 -7.05 -5.93 19.20
C THR A 162 -8.26 -6.86 19.20
N PRO A 163 -8.73 -7.34 20.37
CA PRO A 163 -9.98 -8.09 20.43
C PRO A 163 -11.16 -7.22 19.99
N LYS A 164 -12.03 -7.74 19.12
CA LYS A 164 -13.15 -6.95 18.63
C LYS A 164 -14.23 -6.78 19.70
N THR A 165 -14.83 -5.60 19.68
CA THR A 165 -15.90 -5.20 20.60
C THR A 165 -17.26 -5.30 19.90
N PRO A 166 -18.36 -5.36 20.68
CA PRO A 166 -19.70 -5.26 20.12
C PRO A 166 -19.93 -3.99 19.30
N GLN A 167 -19.20 -2.91 19.58
CA GLN A 167 -19.26 -1.67 18.80
C GLN A 167 -18.61 -1.87 17.43
N ASN A 168 -17.47 -2.56 17.33
CA ASN A 168 -16.87 -2.92 16.04
C ASN A 168 -17.86 -3.68 15.15
N ALA A 169 -18.64 -4.61 15.71
CA ALA A 169 -19.63 -5.39 14.97
C ALA A 169 -20.77 -4.55 14.34
N THR A 170 -21.03 -3.34 14.86
CA THR A 170 -22.10 -2.46 14.35
C THR A 170 -21.68 -1.55 13.19
N ARG A 171 -20.38 -1.44 12.89
CA ARG A 171 -19.84 -0.49 11.90
C ARG A 171 -19.99 -0.94 10.44
N GLY A 172 -20.44 -2.16 10.17
CA GLY A 172 -20.37 -2.76 8.82
C GLY A 172 -18.97 -3.28 8.50
N TYR A 173 -18.73 -3.81 7.29
CA TYR A 173 -17.51 -4.53 6.84
C TYR A 173 -16.29 -4.36 7.76
N ALA A 174 -16.08 -5.37 8.61
CA ALA A 174 -15.14 -5.31 9.72
C ALA A 174 -13.68 -5.50 9.25
N ALA A 175 -13.06 -4.43 8.74
CA ALA A 175 -11.63 -4.35 8.52
C ALA A 175 -10.95 -3.90 9.82
N ASN A 176 -10.42 -4.84 10.62
CA ASN A 176 -10.01 -4.50 11.98
C ASN A 176 -8.52 -4.47 12.30
N GLU A 177 -7.58 -4.94 11.53
CA GLU A 177 -6.24 -4.37 11.50
C GLU A 177 -5.69 -4.68 10.11
N THR A 178 -5.29 -3.64 9.39
CA THR A 178 -5.19 -3.74 7.93
C THR A 178 -4.18 -2.77 7.34
N GLY A 179 -3.73 -3.06 6.12
CA GLY A 179 -2.74 -2.26 5.40
C GLY A 179 -1.40 -2.18 6.13
N PRO A 180 -0.85 -3.30 6.67
CA PRO A 180 0.41 -3.25 7.39
C PRO A 180 1.55 -2.84 6.46
N ARG A 181 2.42 -1.95 6.93
CA ARG A 181 3.67 -1.52 6.28
C ARG A 181 4.76 -1.44 7.35
N LEU A 182 5.98 -1.86 7.03
CA LEU A 182 7.12 -1.73 7.93
C LEU A 182 8.04 -0.61 7.43
N LEU A 183 8.36 0.33 8.30
CA LEU A 183 9.32 1.40 8.04
C LEU A 183 10.75 0.89 8.22
N ALA A 184 11.73 1.62 7.70
CA ALA A 184 13.14 1.24 7.79
C ALA A 184 13.66 1.17 9.23
N ASP A 185 13.06 1.93 10.15
CA ASP A 185 13.38 1.90 11.58
C ASP A 185 12.70 0.75 12.35
N GLY A 186 11.89 -0.07 11.67
CA GLY A 186 11.14 -1.19 12.26
C GLY A 186 9.76 -0.80 12.80
N THR A 187 9.33 0.46 12.66
CA THR A 187 7.98 0.90 13.03
C THR A 187 6.96 0.25 12.09
N LEU A 188 5.95 -0.41 12.68
CA LEU A 188 4.81 -0.96 11.95
C LEU A 188 3.73 0.13 11.82
N VAL A 189 3.29 0.36 10.59
CA VAL A 189 2.21 1.29 10.26
C VAL A 189 1.04 0.50 9.68
N PHE A 190 -0.17 0.81 10.11
CA PHE A 190 -1.38 0.15 9.67
C PHE A 190 -2.58 1.05 9.93
N TRP A 191 -3.76 0.67 9.47
CA TRP A 191 -5.00 1.35 9.83
C TRP A 191 -6.01 0.38 10.46
N THR A 192 -6.91 0.92 11.27
CA THR A 192 -7.89 0.13 12.03
C THR A 192 -9.08 0.99 12.45
N GLU A 193 -10.20 0.34 12.75
CA GLU A 193 -11.45 0.95 13.21
C GLU A 193 -11.64 0.74 14.73
N ARG A 194 -10.56 0.87 15.51
CA ARG A 194 -10.59 0.63 16.96
C ARG A 194 -11.50 1.60 17.71
N ASP A 195 -12.00 1.18 18.87
CA ASP A 195 -12.82 2.04 19.73
C ASP A 195 -11.98 3.14 20.40
N GLY A 196 -12.55 4.33 20.48
CA GLY A 196 -11.92 5.49 21.11
C GLY A 196 -10.90 6.23 20.24
N ALA A 197 -10.68 5.80 19.00
CA ALA A 197 -9.85 6.52 18.04
C ALA A 197 -10.54 7.78 17.49
N THR A 198 -9.76 8.67 16.87
CA THR A 198 -10.23 9.98 16.36
C THR A 198 -11.36 9.87 15.34
N GLY A 199 -11.25 8.91 14.42
CA GLY A 199 -12.10 8.76 13.25
C GLY A 199 -12.85 7.43 13.18
N GLY A 200 -13.32 7.12 11.96
CA GLY A 200 -13.95 5.83 11.66
C GLY A 200 -12.92 4.75 11.34
N ARG A 201 -11.91 5.14 10.56
CA ARG A 201 -10.67 4.43 10.22
C ARG A 201 -9.55 5.40 10.49
N ASP A 202 -8.53 4.95 11.18
CA ASP A 202 -7.41 5.78 11.58
C ASP A 202 -6.10 5.05 11.32
N ILE A 203 -5.06 5.82 10.96
CA ILE A 203 -3.69 5.32 10.79
C ILE A 203 -3.00 5.28 12.15
N PHE A 204 -2.25 4.21 12.40
CA PHE A 204 -1.50 3.99 13.63
C PHE A 204 -0.05 3.61 13.35
N PHE A 205 0.83 4.01 14.27
CA PHE A 205 2.25 3.69 14.29
C PHE A 205 2.56 2.89 15.55
N ALA A 206 3.14 1.69 15.40
CA ALA A 206 3.64 0.89 16.50
C ALA A 206 5.17 0.81 16.39
N ALA A 207 5.88 1.45 17.34
CA ALA A 207 7.34 1.43 17.36
C ALA A 207 7.86 0.04 17.78
N PRO A 208 9.04 -0.40 17.31
CA PRO A 208 9.60 -1.69 17.72
C PRO A 208 9.95 -1.71 19.21
N ASN A 209 9.82 -2.88 19.85
CA ASN A 209 10.27 -3.11 21.23
C ASN A 209 11.57 -3.93 21.27
N ALA A 210 12.15 -4.09 22.46
CA ALA A 210 13.42 -4.78 22.64
C ALA A 210 13.32 -6.32 22.45
N GLU A 211 12.10 -6.85 22.50
CA GLU A 211 11.78 -8.28 22.42
C GLU A 211 11.48 -8.75 20.99
N GLY A 212 11.63 -7.87 19.98
CA GLY A 212 11.39 -8.18 18.57
C GLY A 212 9.92 -8.11 18.14
N GLY A 213 9.07 -7.48 18.94
CA GLY A 213 7.71 -7.10 18.58
C GLY A 213 7.55 -5.59 18.51
N TRP A 214 6.34 -5.11 18.78
CA TRP A 214 6.00 -3.69 18.79
C TRP A 214 5.44 -3.23 20.14
N LEU A 215 5.64 -1.96 20.45
CA LEU A 215 4.98 -1.23 21.52
C LEU A 215 3.51 -0.97 21.17
N PRO A 216 2.67 -0.62 22.16
CA PRO A 216 1.30 -0.21 21.88
C PRO A 216 1.24 0.91 20.83
N PRO A 217 0.40 0.77 19.79
CA PRO A 217 0.33 1.73 18.69
C PRO A 217 -0.25 3.08 19.10
N GLU A 218 0.33 4.14 18.55
CA GLU A 218 -0.10 5.54 18.69
C GLU A 218 -0.75 6.03 17.39
N GLU A 219 -1.72 6.94 17.50
CA GLU A 219 -2.39 7.52 16.33
C GLU A 219 -1.46 8.38 15.50
N TYR A 220 -1.64 8.34 14.18
CA TYR A 220 -1.09 9.33 13.28
C TYR A 220 -1.57 10.74 13.69
N PRO A 221 -0.67 11.71 13.92
CA PRO A 221 -1.06 13.02 14.44
C PRO A 221 -2.04 13.81 13.56
N HIS A 222 -2.12 13.49 12.26
CA HIS A 222 -3.01 14.14 11.30
C HIS A 222 -4.22 13.28 10.89
N ASN A 223 -4.55 12.25 11.69
CA ASN A 223 -5.87 11.63 11.63
C ASN A 223 -6.93 12.70 11.87
N THR A 224 -8.08 12.51 11.23
CA THR A 224 -9.22 13.41 11.30
C THR A 224 -10.42 12.66 11.85
N VAL A 225 -11.50 13.37 12.19
CA VAL A 225 -12.79 12.75 12.55
C VAL A 225 -13.47 12.00 11.40
N LYS A 226 -12.80 11.93 10.24
CA LYS A 226 -13.23 11.24 9.04
C LYS A 226 -12.51 9.89 8.97
N ARG A 227 -12.33 9.33 7.78
CA ARG A 227 -11.53 8.13 7.56
C ARG A 227 -10.18 8.59 7.04
N ASP A 228 -9.12 8.07 7.65
CA ASP A 228 -7.74 8.18 7.21
C ASP A 228 -7.17 6.75 7.22
N SER A 229 -6.76 6.24 6.05
CA SER A 229 -6.53 4.81 5.86
C SER A 229 -5.56 4.52 4.73
N HIS A 230 -5.21 3.24 4.55
CA HIS A 230 -4.36 2.77 3.46
C HIS A 230 -3.01 3.50 3.37
N PRO A 231 -2.22 3.56 4.46
CA PRO A 231 -0.91 4.17 4.41
C PRO A 231 0.02 3.39 3.48
N TRP A 232 0.78 4.12 2.68
CA TRP A 232 1.89 3.61 1.91
C TRP A 232 3.09 4.53 2.06
N LEU A 233 4.26 3.95 2.24
CA LEU A 233 5.51 4.67 2.41
C LEU A 233 6.60 4.04 1.52
N PRO A 234 7.51 4.84 0.94
CA PRO A 234 8.70 4.33 0.29
C PRO A 234 9.69 3.76 1.32
N VAL A 235 10.65 2.97 0.85
CA VAL A 235 11.70 2.33 1.69
C VAL A 235 12.52 3.34 2.51
N ASP A 236 12.64 4.58 2.05
CA ASP A 236 13.39 5.63 2.76
C ASP A 236 12.52 6.45 3.75
N ASP A 237 11.26 6.06 3.92
CA ASP A 237 10.26 6.69 4.78
C ASP A 237 10.08 8.20 4.54
N SER A 238 10.50 8.71 3.37
CA SER A 238 10.58 10.15 3.09
C SER A 238 9.22 10.85 3.00
N TYR A 239 8.17 10.10 2.71
CA TYR A 239 6.79 10.58 2.68
C TYR A 239 5.80 9.44 2.92
N MET A 240 4.54 9.80 3.17
CA MET A 240 3.43 8.89 3.27
C MET A 240 2.35 9.29 2.27
N LEU A 241 1.89 8.33 1.49
CA LEU A 241 0.65 8.40 0.73
C LEU A 241 -0.44 7.70 1.52
N PHE A 242 -1.65 8.24 1.52
CA PHE A 242 -2.78 7.60 2.20
C PHE A 242 -4.11 8.07 1.63
N ALA A 243 -5.19 7.35 1.94
CA ALA A 243 -6.54 7.67 1.50
C ALA A 243 -7.33 8.37 2.63
N SER A 244 -8.09 9.41 2.29
CA SER A 244 -8.90 10.14 3.26
C SER A 244 -10.16 10.76 2.64
N ASN A 245 -11.26 10.78 3.40
CA ASN A 245 -12.46 11.55 3.07
C ASN A 245 -12.58 12.84 3.89
N ARG A 246 -11.44 13.44 4.24
CA ARG A 246 -11.39 14.76 4.89
C ARG A 246 -12.05 15.85 4.03
N PRO A 247 -12.63 16.90 4.64
CA PRO A 247 -13.29 17.98 3.90
C PRO A 247 -12.35 18.69 2.91
N GLY A 248 -12.88 19.09 1.75
CA GLY A 248 -12.13 19.79 0.71
C GLY A 248 -11.58 18.89 -0.40
N GLY A 249 -11.85 17.58 -0.34
CA GLY A 249 -11.56 16.63 -1.41
C GLY A 249 -12.48 16.71 -2.63
N TYR A 250 -12.18 15.87 -3.63
CA TYR A 250 -12.85 15.79 -4.92
C TYR A 250 -13.96 14.73 -4.94
N GLY A 251 -13.86 13.69 -4.10
CA GLY A 251 -14.79 12.57 -4.12
C GLY A 251 -15.12 12.01 -2.75
N ARG A 252 -15.19 10.68 -2.70
CA ARG A 252 -15.48 9.94 -1.47
C ARG A 252 -14.18 9.84 -0.67
N ASP A 253 -13.36 8.83 -0.89
CA ASP A 253 -11.97 8.81 -0.45
C ASP A 253 -11.06 9.38 -1.55
N ASP A 254 -10.15 10.29 -1.18
CA ASP A 254 -9.11 10.86 -2.04
C ASP A 254 -7.71 10.45 -1.53
N LEU A 255 -6.72 10.48 -2.42
CA LEU A 255 -5.32 10.30 -2.09
C LEU A 255 -4.67 11.61 -1.61
N TYR A 256 -3.92 11.49 -0.51
CA TYR A 256 -3.17 12.56 0.13
C TYR A 256 -1.70 12.17 0.30
N TYR A 257 -0.86 13.19 0.45
CA TYR A 257 0.57 13.13 0.67
C TYR A 257 0.94 13.85 1.97
N SER A 258 1.85 13.29 2.76
CA SER A 258 2.45 13.92 3.93
C SER A 258 3.96 13.64 3.97
N GLN A 259 4.78 14.67 4.09
CA GLN A 259 6.24 14.57 4.09
C GLN A 259 6.76 14.21 5.48
N ARG A 260 7.81 13.37 5.54
CA ARG A 260 8.55 13.14 6.77
C ARG A 260 9.43 14.35 7.09
N LEU A 261 9.24 14.93 8.27
CA LEU A 261 9.95 16.12 8.71
C LEU A 261 11.29 15.76 9.38
N SER A 262 12.20 16.74 9.47
CA SER A 262 13.54 16.53 10.05
C SER A 262 13.55 16.19 11.54
N ASP A 263 12.46 16.48 12.24
CA ASP A 263 12.27 16.13 13.65
C ASP A 263 11.66 14.73 13.84
N GLY A 264 11.44 13.99 12.74
CA GLY A 264 10.80 12.68 12.74
C GLY A 264 9.28 12.72 12.69
N GLY A 265 8.67 13.91 12.70
CA GLY A 265 7.23 14.10 12.53
C GLY A 265 6.78 14.03 11.07
N TRP A 266 5.52 14.43 10.84
CA TRP A 266 4.85 14.42 9.54
C TRP A 266 4.28 15.80 9.22
N SER A 267 4.40 16.25 7.98
CA SER A 267 3.81 17.51 7.52
C SER A 267 2.28 17.43 7.53
N GLU A 268 1.63 18.59 7.51
CA GLU A 268 0.20 18.66 7.18
C GLU A 268 -0.07 17.93 5.85
N PRO A 269 -1.11 17.08 5.78
CA PRO A 269 -1.40 16.36 4.57
C PRO A 269 -1.98 17.24 3.47
N CYS A 270 -1.66 16.88 2.24
CA CYS A 270 -1.99 17.63 1.05
C CYS A 270 -2.62 16.72 0.00
N ASN A 271 -3.69 17.19 -0.64
CA ASN A 271 -4.46 16.42 -1.62
C ASN A 271 -3.69 16.34 -2.94
N LEU A 272 -3.64 15.16 -3.57
CA LEU A 272 -2.92 14.95 -4.85
C LEU A 272 -3.61 15.60 -6.08
N GLY A 273 -4.69 16.35 -5.88
CA GLY A 273 -5.34 17.14 -6.92
C GLY A 273 -6.23 16.31 -7.86
N PRO A 274 -6.94 16.98 -8.79
CA PRO A 274 -7.99 16.37 -9.61
C PRO A 274 -7.45 15.56 -10.80
N GLU A 275 -6.14 15.58 -11.03
CA GLU A 275 -5.50 14.72 -12.04
C GLU A 275 -5.35 13.29 -11.51
N ILE A 276 -5.13 13.15 -10.19
CA ILE A 276 -5.01 11.87 -9.51
C ILE A 276 -6.32 11.46 -8.85
N ASN A 277 -7.01 12.39 -8.16
CA ASN A 277 -8.27 12.18 -7.45
C ASN A 277 -9.50 12.49 -8.31
N SER A 278 -10.67 12.01 -7.90
CA SER A 278 -11.91 12.13 -8.67
C SER A 278 -13.14 12.20 -7.78
N ALA A 279 -14.34 12.16 -8.37
CA ALA A 279 -15.60 12.05 -7.63
C ALA A 279 -15.86 10.65 -7.01
N HIS A 280 -14.97 9.69 -7.26
CA HIS A 280 -15.08 8.27 -6.90
C HIS A 280 -14.32 7.94 -5.60
N ASP A 281 -14.27 6.66 -5.21
CA ASP A 281 -13.33 6.21 -4.18
C ASP A 281 -11.96 5.98 -4.82
N ASP A 282 -10.94 6.69 -4.34
CA ASP A 282 -9.54 6.58 -4.76
C ASP A 282 -8.68 6.27 -3.52
N ASN A 283 -8.13 5.06 -3.44
CA ASN A 283 -7.47 4.56 -2.23
C ASN A 283 -6.36 3.55 -2.52
N ALA A 284 -5.83 2.94 -1.45
CA ALA A 284 -4.75 1.95 -1.52
C ALA A 284 -3.58 2.36 -2.43
N PRO A 285 -2.93 3.51 -2.19
CA PRO A 285 -1.79 3.93 -3.00
C PRO A 285 -0.60 2.98 -2.86
N GLY A 286 0.28 2.99 -3.85
CA GLY A 286 1.58 2.33 -3.86
C GLY A 286 2.46 2.85 -5.00
N ILE A 287 3.77 2.68 -4.91
CA ILE A 287 4.70 3.04 -6.00
C ILE A 287 5.40 1.80 -6.50
N ASP A 288 5.47 1.61 -7.82
CA ASP A 288 6.40 0.67 -8.44
C ASP A 288 7.83 1.23 -8.28
N PRO A 289 8.71 0.59 -7.47
CA PRO A 289 10.03 1.12 -7.18
C PRO A 289 10.95 1.16 -8.41
N LEU A 290 10.64 0.41 -9.48
CA LEU A 290 11.45 0.39 -10.69
C LEU A 290 11.06 1.49 -11.67
N THR A 291 9.76 1.80 -11.78
CA THR A 291 9.25 2.78 -12.77
C THR A 291 8.94 4.13 -12.16
N GLY A 292 8.75 4.22 -10.84
CA GLY A 292 8.27 5.41 -10.14
C GLY A 292 6.77 5.67 -10.32
N ALA A 293 6.04 4.71 -10.89
CA ALA A 293 4.61 4.82 -11.13
C ALA A 293 3.79 4.74 -9.85
N LEU A 294 2.87 5.69 -9.65
CA LEU A 294 1.79 5.61 -8.67
C LEU A 294 0.76 4.59 -9.13
N LEU A 295 0.58 3.57 -8.31
CA LEU A 295 -0.47 2.59 -8.37
C LEU A 295 -1.53 2.90 -7.32
N PHE A 296 -2.80 2.86 -7.67
CA PHE A 296 -3.88 3.05 -6.69
C PHE A 296 -5.17 2.38 -7.12
N SER A 297 -5.99 1.99 -6.14
CA SER A 297 -7.28 1.37 -6.38
C SER A 297 -8.36 2.44 -6.54
N SER A 298 -9.23 2.29 -7.56
CA SER A 298 -10.32 3.23 -7.78
C SER A 298 -11.60 2.59 -8.32
N ASP A 299 -12.76 3.07 -7.87
CA ASP A 299 -14.10 2.67 -8.35
C ASP A 299 -14.62 3.49 -9.56
N ARG A 300 -13.74 4.27 -10.20
CA ARG A 300 -14.04 4.99 -11.46
C ARG A 300 -14.46 4.02 -12.58
N PRO A 301 -15.52 4.36 -13.34
CA PRO A 301 -15.94 3.54 -14.46
C PRO A 301 -14.98 3.68 -15.65
N LEU A 302 -14.53 2.54 -16.18
CA LEU A 302 -13.93 2.43 -17.51
C LEU A 302 -14.79 1.52 -18.38
N GLY A 303 -15.47 2.07 -19.38
CA GLY A 303 -16.12 1.26 -20.42
C GLY A 303 -17.39 0.48 -20.02
N GLY A 304 -17.96 0.68 -18.82
CA GLY A 304 -19.38 0.43 -18.58
C GLY A 304 -19.84 -0.69 -17.63
N VAL A 305 -18.98 -1.33 -16.82
CA VAL A 305 -19.43 -2.17 -15.67
C VAL A 305 -18.38 -2.18 -14.53
N ASP A 306 -18.85 -2.28 -13.28
CA ASP A 306 -18.30 -1.89 -11.95
C ASP A 306 -16.90 -2.38 -11.45
N PHE A 307 -16.43 -1.72 -10.37
CA PHE A 307 -15.49 -2.11 -9.27
C PHE A 307 -13.97 -1.82 -9.33
N TYR A 308 -13.33 -1.78 -8.13
CA TYR A 308 -11.95 -1.35 -7.84
C TYR A 308 -10.90 -1.93 -8.80
N ARG A 309 -10.20 -1.03 -9.50
CA ARG A 309 -9.07 -1.37 -10.37
C ARG A 309 -7.82 -0.67 -9.93
N VAL A 310 -6.66 -1.29 -10.19
CA VAL A 310 -5.36 -0.65 -10.01
C VAL A 310 -5.06 0.20 -11.24
N TYR A 311 -4.94 1.50 -11.02
CA TYR A 311 -4.54 2.48 -12.02
C TYR A 311 -3.07 2.86 -11.84
N GLU A 312 -2.43 3.22 -12.94
CA GLU A 312 -1.06 3.71 -13.02
C GLU A 312 -1.02 5.18 -13.48
N ALA A 313 -0.26 6.01 -12.76
CA ALA A 313 0.03 7.40 -13.09
C ALA A 313 1.47 7.77 -12.71
N LEU A 314 2.04 8.82 -13.31
CA LEU A 314 3.29 9.42 -12.82
C LEU A 314 2.95 10.61 -11.91
N LEU A 315 3.60 10.67 -10.76
CA LEU A 315 3.57 11.87 -9.92
C LEU A 315 4.48 12.92 -10.56
N GLU A 316 3.91 13.85 -11.32
CA GLU A 316 4.62 14.96 -11.96
C GLU A 316 4.20 16.29 -11.31
N GLY A 317 5.17 17.01 -10.75
CA GLY A 317 4.96 18.36 -10.22
C GLY A 317 5.24 18.53 -8.72
N GLU A 318 5.18 19.78 -8.27
CA GLU A 318 5.11 20.11 -6.85
C GLU A 318 3.65 19.97 -6.43
N TYR A 319 3.33 18.85 -5.78
CA TYR A 319 2.10 18.76 -5.02
C TYR A 319 2.35 19.57 -3.75
N CYS A 320 1.47 20.54 -3.48
CA CYS A 320 1.53 21.53 -2.39
C CYS A 320 2.46 22.73 -2.68
N GLU A 321 1.92 23.94 -2.48
CA GLU A 321 2.66 25.23 -2.44
C GLU A 321 3.02 25.63 -1.00
#